data_AF-A0A965CZI1-F1
#
_entry.id   AF-A0A965CZI1-F1
#
_cell.length_a   1.000
_cell.length_b   1.000
_cell.length_c   1.000
_cell.angle_alpha   90.00
_cell.angle_beta   90.00
_cell.angle_gamma   90.00
#
_symmetry.space_group_name_H-M   'P 1'
#
loop_
_entity.id
_entity.type
_entity.pdbx_description
1 polymer ?
#
loop_
_entity_poly.entity_id
_entity_poly.type
_entity_poly.pdbx_seq_one_letter_code
_entity_poly.pdbx_strand_id
1 'polypeptide(L)'
;MTGFIRRVVTGHDASGKAIVISDGLTPRLTTNPLRPGHRSTEIWKTSATPVRISASEPDPTLEPRTIQPPKNGTVIRIAELEPESDALLNVSPEHAREIFKASGNEKASTWGRGGRHPMMHRTETIDYVIILEGELVMLLDEGDVLLKQGDVVIQRGTHHAWSNRSG
;
A
#
# COMPACT_ATOMS: atom_id res chain seq x y z
N MET A 1 -3.62 15.14 -1.48
CA MET A 1 -3.13 15.11 -0.07
C MET A 1 -1.65 15.50 -0.02
N THR A 2 -1.23 16.26 1.00
CA THR A 2 0.09 16.92 1.07
C THR A 2 1.13 16.18 1.92
N GLY A 3 0.94 14.89 2.19
CA GLY A 3 1.84 14.11 3.05
C GLY A 3 1.64 14.40 4.54
N PHE A 4 1.82 13.35 5.33
CA PHE A 4 1.51 13.21 6.76
C PHE A 4 0.05 12.91 7.09
N ILE A 5 -0.26 11.63 7.16
CA ILE A 5 -1.55 11.10 7.61
C ILE A 5 -1.59 11.13 9.13
N ARG A 6 -2.60 11.80 9.70
CA ARG A 6 -2.90 11.71 11.14
C ARG A 6 -3.49 10.34 11.45
N ARG A 7 -2.92 9.65 12.44
CA ARG A 7 -3.39 8.38 12.98
C ARG A 7 -3.72 8.56 14.45
N VAL A 8 -4.92 8.11 14.83
CA VAL A 8 -5.35 8.03 16.23
C VAL A 8 -5.46 6.55 16.59
N VAL A 9 -4.76 6.14 17.65
CA VAL A 9 -4.77 4.76 18.16
C VAL A 9 -5.43 4.78 19.54
N THR A 10 -6.46 3.96 19.71
CA THR A 10 -7.19 3.81 20.97
C THR A 10 -6.76 2.54 21.70
N GLY A 11 -7.02 2.48 23.00
CA GLY A 11 -6.92 1.26 23.78
C GLY A 11 -7.59 1.43 25.13
N HIS A 12 -7.10 0.73 26.15
CA HIS A 12 -7.68 0.73 27.49
C HIS A 12 -6.62 1.06 28.56
N ASP A 13 -7.00 1.84 29.57
CA ASP A 13 -6.17 2.05 30.75
C ASP A 13 -6.19 0.84 31.71
N ALA A 14 -5.47 0.94 32.83
CA ALA A 14 -5.38 -0.14 33.83
C ALA A 14 -6.73 -0.50 34.49
N SER A 15 -7.74 0.36 34.38
CA SER A 15 -9.11 0.13 34.88
C SER A 15 -10.06 -0.40 33.81
N GLY A 16 -9.59 -0.54 32.56
CA GLY A 16 -10.41 -0.96 31.42
C GLY A 16 -11.20 0.16 30.76
N LYS A 17 -10.89 1.44 31.04
CA LYS A 17 -11.55 2.58 30.37
C LYS A 17 -10.92 2.86 29.01
N ALA A 18 -11.74 3.16 28.01
CA ALA A 18 -11.29 3.54 26.68
C ALA A 18 -10.52 4.87 26.70
N ILE A 19 -9.33 4.88 26.10
CA ILE A 19 -8.41 6.02 26.02
C ILE A 19 -7.75 6.12 24.64
N VAL A 20 -7.15 7.28 24.36
CA VAL A 20 -6.23 7.46 23.24
C VAL A 20 -4.82 7.07 23.70
N ILE A 21 -4.22 6.10 23.03
CA ILE A 21 -2.83 5.68 23.25
C ILE A 21 -1.87 6.59 22.48
N SER A 22 -2.20 6.92 21.23
CA SER A 22 -1.42 7.87 20.43
C SER A 22 -2.30 8.65 19.48
N ASP A 23 -1.96 9.93 19.28
CA ASP A 23 -2.61 10.83 18.34
C ASP A 23 -1.53 11.71 17.71
N GLY A 24 -1.32 11.54 16.42
CA GLY A 24 -0.32 12.31 15.70
C GLY A 24 -0.13 11.81 14.28
N LEU A 25 0.89 12.34 13.61
CA LEU A 25 1.28 11.86 12.30
C LEU A 25 1.84 10.45 12.40
N THR A 26 1.46 9.58 11.47
CA THR A 26 2.03 8.23 11.41
C THR A 26 3.56 8.29 11.22
N PRO A 27 4.33 7.49 11.97
CA PRO A 27 5.79 7.51 11.93
C PRO A 27 6.38 6.77 10.71
N ARG A 28 5.56 6.24 9.80
CA ARG A 28 5.99 5.32 8.74
C ARG A 28 5.56 5.74 7.34
N LEU A 29 6.24 6.77 6.84
CA LEU A 29 6.25 7.14 5.43
C LEU A 29 7.42 6.46 4.72
N THR A 30 7.14 5.71 3.66
CA THR A 30 8.15 5.13 2.76
C THR A 30 8.07 5.79 1.40
N THR A 31 9.22 6.25 0.90
CA THR A 31 9.43 6.66 -0.49
C THR A 31 10.46 5.74 -1.13
N ASN A 32 10.47 5.67 -2.45
CA ASN A 32 11.50 4.95 -3.20
C ASN A 32 12.10 5.92 -4.23
N PRO A 33 13.41 6.26 -4.13
CA PRO A 33 14.06 7.10 -5.13
C PRO A 33 13.97 6.54 -6.57
N LEU A 34 13.82 5.21 -6.71
CA LEU A 34 13.63 4.54 -8.00
C LEU A 34 12.18 4.59 -8.51
N ARG A 35 11.24 5.08 -7.69
CA ARG A 35 9.87 5.37 -8.08
C ARG A 35 9.47 6.75 -7.54
N PRO A 36 10.04 7.84 -8.10
CA PRO A 36 9.68 9.20 -7.70
C PRO A 36 8.17 9.42 -7.78
N GLY A 37 7.64 10.24 -6.88
CA GLY A 37 6.21 10.55 -6.82
C GLY A 37 5.33 9.45 -6.21
N HIS A 38 5.88 8.29 -5.84
CA HIS A 38 5.16 7.28 -5.05
C HIS A 38 5.51 7.39 -3.56
N ARG A 39 4.48 7.59 -2.73
CA ARG A 39 4.56 7.58 -1.27
C ARG A 39 3.66 6.49 -0.72
N SER A 40 4.18 5.70 0.21
CA SER A 40 3.43 4.66 0.90
C SER A 40 3.50 4.90 2.40
N THR A 41 2.37 5.23 3.00
CA THR A 41 2.27 5.51 4.42
C THR A 41 1.60 4.33 5.13
N GLU A 42 2.34 3.58 5.97
CA GLU A 42 1.76 2.48 6.76
C GLU A 42 0.96 3.04 7.94
N ILE A 43 -0.28 2.57 8.11
CA ILE A 43 -1.21 3.05 9.15
C ILE A 43 -1.23 2.06 10.32
N TRP A 44 -1.45 0.78 10.04
CA TRP A 44 -1.50 -0.28 11.06
C TRP A 44 -1.25 -1.65 10.43
N LYS A 45 -0.81 -2.60 11.27
CA LYS A 45 -0.55 -4.00 10.90
C LYS A 45 -1.12 -4.91 11.98
N THR A 46 -1.63 -6.08 11.59
CA THR A 46 -1.96 -7.16 12.52
C THR A 46 -1.24 -8.42 12.08
N SER A 47 -0.86 -9.28 13.03
CA SER A 47 -0.11 -10.51 12.75
C SER A 47 -1.00 -11.74 12.57
N ALA A 48 -2.29 -11.65 12.87
CA ALA A 48 -3.25 -12.75 12.77
C ALA A 48 -4.70 -12.25 12.65
N THR A 49 -5.58 -13.13 12.18
CA THR A 49 -7.03 -12.90 12.06
C THR A 49 -7.75 -14.16 12.55
N PRO A 50 -8.61 -14.07 13.59
CA PRO A 50 -8.87 -12.87 14.39
C PRO A 50 -7.64 -12.43 15.19
N VAL A 51 -7.43 -11.12 15.31
CA VAL A 51 -6.35 -10.55 16.12
C VAL A 51 -6.74 -10.54 17.61
N ARG A 52 -5.78 -10.78 18.50
CA ARG A 52 -5.99 -10.57 19.94
C ARG A 52 -6.01 -9.07 20.23
N ILE A 53 -7.05 -8.58 20.89
CA ILE A 53 -7.13 -7.19 21.35
C ILE A 53 -6.54 -7.11 22.77
N SER A 54 -5.43 -6.39 22.93
CA SER A 54 -4.84 -6.05 24.24
C SER A 54 -5.24 -4.64 24.67
N ALA A 55 -4.98 -4.29 25.94
CA ALA A 55 -5.21 -2.94 26.45
C ALA A 55 -4.33 -1.89 25.73
N SER A 56 -3.08 -2.27 25.44
CA SER A 56 -2.15 -1.56 24.56
C SER A 56 -1.19 -2.56 23.92
N GLU A 57 -0.54 -2.16 22.83
CA GLU A 57 0.54 -2.92 22.18
C GLU A 57 1.60 -1.96 21.63
N PRO A 58 2.86 -2.42 21.47
CA PRO A 58 3.85 -1.68 20.68
C PRO A 58 3.32 -1.41 19.28
N ASP A 59 3.65 -0.24 18.72
CA ASP A 59 3.21 0.13 17.38
C ASP A 59 3.72 -0.89 16.34
N PRO A 60 2.84 -1.68 15.70
CA PRO A 60 3.24 -2.76 14.80
C PRO A 60 3.80 -2.23 13.48
N THR A 61 3.67 -0.93 13.20
CA THR A 61 4.30 -0.30 12.03
C THR A 61 5.81 -0.12 12.19
N LEU A 62 6.34 -0.28 13.40
CA LEU A 62 7.78 -0.11 13.64
C LEU A 62 8.65 -1.22 13.03
N GLU A 63 8.07 -2.40 12.79
CA GLU A 63 8.69 -3.54 12.11
C GLU A 63 9.02 -3.24 10.63
N PRO A 64 10.00 -3.95 10.03
CA PRO A 64 10.34 -3.79 8.62
C PRO A 64 9.13 -3.90 7.68
N ARG A 65 9.11 -3.04 6.66
CA ARG A 65 8.02 -2.99 5.69
C ARG A 65 8.02 -4.20 4.76
N THR A 66 6.85 -4.79 4.54
CA THR A 66 6.58 -5.77 3.48
C THR A 66 5.37 -5.33 2.66
N ILE A 67 5.34 -5.68 1.37
CA ILE A 67 4.14 -5.42 0.53
C ILE A 67 2.96 -6.26 1.02
N GLN A 68 3.20 -7.54 1.29
CA GLN A 68 2.17 -8.46 1.76
C GLN A 68 2.05 -8.37 3.29
N PRO A 69 0.83 -8.54 3.84
CA PRO A 69 0.66 -8.70 5.28
C PRO A 69 1.38 -9.97 5.77
N PRO A 70 1.66 -10.06 7.08
CA PRO A 70 2.05 -11.32 7.71
C PRO A 70 1.05 -12.44 7.39
N LYS A 71 1.46 -13.70 7.49
CA LYS A 71 0.56 -14.85 7.30
C LYS A 71 -0.62 -14.74 8.27
N ASN A 72 -1.85 -14.75 7.74
CA ASN A 72 -3.11 -14.53 8.47
C ASN A 72 -3.29 -13.11 9.05
N GLY A 73 -2.37 -12.19 8.80
CA GLY A 73 -2.42 -10.81 9.28
C GLY A 73 -3.11 -9.85 8.31
N THR A 74 -3.09 -8.58 8.67
CA THR A 74 -3.59 -7.48 7.83
C THR A 74 -2.59 -6.32 7.81
N VAL A 75 -2.71 -5.48 6.79
CA VAL A 75 -1.98 -4.22 6.70
C VAL A 75 -2.89 -3.18 6.08
N ILE A 76 -2.97 -2.01 6.70
CA ILE A 76 -3.62 -0.83 6.15
C ILE A 76 -2.56 0.24 5.88
N ARG A 77 -2.61 0.80 4.68
CA ARG A 77 -1.68 1.82 4.20
C ARG A 77 -2.39 2.79 3.26
N ILE A 78 -1.88 4.02 3.20
CA ILE A 78 -2.30 5.02 2.22
C ILE A 78 -1.18 5.16 1.19
N ALA A 79 -1.51 4.97 -0.08
CA ALA A 79 -0.60 5.17 -1.19
C ALA A 79 -0.95 6.46 -1.93
N GLU A 80 0.03 7.32 -2.15
CA GLU A 80 -0.09 8.52 -2.97
C GLU A 80 0.77 8.31 -4.22
N LEU A 81 0.17 8.48 -5.40
CA LEU A 81 0.82 8.32 -6.68
C LEU A 81 0.71 9.64 -7.42
N GLU A 82 1.82 10.32 -7.66
CA GLU A 82 1.90 11.40 -8.65
C GLU A 82 1.65 10.84 -10.07
N PRO A 83 1.32 11.72 -11.05
CA PRO A 83 1.24 11.33 -12.45
C PRO A 83 2.44 10.51 -12.91
N GLU A 84 2.17 9.49 -13.71
CA GLU A 84 3.24 8.64 -14.24
C GLU A 84 4.17 9.46 -15.13
N SER A 85 5.47 9.19 -14.98
CA SER A 85 6.50 9.77 -15.85
C SER A 85 6.89 8.78 -16.94
N ASP A 86 7.31 9.29 -18.09
CA ASP A 86 7.90 8.47 -19.16
C ASP A 86 9.07 7.62 -18.65
N ALA A 87 9.82 8.13 -17.67
CA ALA A 87 10.91 7.41 -17.02
C ALA A 87 10.42 6.13 -16.33
N LEU A 88 9.26 6.17 -15.64
CA LEU A 88 8.67 4.99 -15.02
C LEU A 88 8.17 3.99 -16.07
N LEU A 89 7.53 4.47 -17.14
CA LEU A 89 6.94 3.62 -18.17
C LEU A 89 8.00 2.86 -18.99
N ASN A 90 9.20 3.43 -19.13
CA ASN A 90 10.29 2.89 -19.94
C ASN A 90 11.42 2.22 -19.12
N VAL A 91 11.20 1.91 -17.84
CA VAL A 91 12.21 1.20 -17.03
C VAL A 91 12.50 -0.20 -17.59
N SER A 92 13.72 -0.69 -17.39
CA SER A 92 14.07 -2.07 -17.74
C SER A 92 13.40 -3.09 -16.79
N PRO A 93 13.21 -4.36 -17.22
CA PRO A 93 12.77 -5.45 -16.36
C PRO A 93 13.61 -5.60 -15.08
N GLU A 94 14.91 -5.39 -15.17
CA GLU A 94 15.85 -5.46 -14.05
C GLU A 94 15.56 -4.35 -13.05
N HIS A 95 15.38 -3.12 -13.54
CA HIS A 95 15.09 -1.98 -12.69
C HIS A 95 13.71 -2.07 -12.03
N ALA A 96 12.71 -2.58 -12.74
CA ALA A 96 11.40 -2.88 -12.15
C ALA A 96 11.53 -3.86 -10.96
N ARG A 97 12.35 -4.91 -11.08
CA ARG A 97 12.61 -5.84 -9.97
C ARG A 97 13.29 -5.16 -8.79
N GLU A 98 14.22 -4.24 -9.02
CA GLU A 98 14.85 -3.44 -7.96
C GLU A 98 13.84 -2.57 -7.20
N ILE A 99 12.88 -1.95 -7.90
CA ILE A 99 11.78 -1.18 -7.29
C ILE A 99 10.94 -2.08 -6.35
N PHE A 100 10.62 -3.29 -6.82
CA PHE A 100 9.87 -4.27 -6.02
C PHE A 100 10.70 -4.84 -4.85
N LYS A 101 12.01 -5.03 -5.04
CA LYS A 101 12.95 -5.46 -4.01
C LYS A 101 13.04 -4.45 -2.88
N ALA A 102 13.16 -3.16 -3.19
CA ALA A 102 13.13 -2.08 -2.20
C ALA A 102 11.81 -2.03 -1.42
N SER A 103 10.73 -2.55 -2.01
CA SER A 103 9.43 -2.70 -1.37
C SER A 103 9.27 -4.01 -0.58
N GLY A 104 10.28 -4.88 -0.56
CA GLY A 104 10.28 -6.16 0.15
C GLY A 104 9.61 -7.32 -0.60
N ASN A 105 9.42 -7.21 -1.92
CA ASN A 105 8.79 -8.27 -2.73
C ASN A 105 9.32 -8.34 -4.17
N GLU A 106 10.64 -8.54 -4.33
CA GLU A 106 11.33 -8.58 -5.63
C GLU A 106 10.64 -9.49 -6.68
N LYS A 107 10.17 -10.66 -6.25
CA LYS A 107 9.55 -11.68 -7.12
C LYS A 107 8.19 -11.25 -7.68
N ALA A 108 7.59 -10.19 -7.15
CA ALA A 108 6.27 -9.74 -7.57
C ALA A 108 6.25 -9.03 -8.94
N SER A 109 7.38 -8.46 -9.39
CA SER A 109 7.46 -7.79 -10.70
C SER A 109 7.23 -8.79 -11.82
N THR A 110 6.24 -8.55 -12.69
CA THR A 110 6.02 -9.35 -13.91
C THR A 110 6.52 -8.67 -15.18
N TRP A 111 7.19 -7.52 -15.05
CA TRP A 111 7.75 -6.77 -16.17
C TRP A 111 8.83 -7.58 -16.90
N GLY A 112 8.76 -7.58 -18.24
CA GLY A 112 9.57 -8.46 -19.09
C GLY A 112 9.18 -9.95 -19.05
N ARG A 113 8.09 -10.31 -18.36
CA ARG A 113 7.53 -11.68 -18.28
C ARG A 113 6.02 -11.70 -18.56
N GLY A 114 5.58 -10.89 -19.52
CA GLY A 114 4.18 -10.80 -19.93
C GLY A 114 3.34 -9.75 -19.18
N GLY A 115 3.90 -9.10 -18.15
CA GLY A 115 3.24 -7.93 -17.56
C GLY A 115 3.22 -6.75 -18.54
N ARG A 116 2.06 -6.12 -18.74
CA ARG A 116 1.90 -4.97 -19.67
C ARG A 116 2.26 -3.61 -19.07
N HIS A 117 2.68 -3.59 -17.80
CA HIS A 117 3.10 -2.38 -17.09
C HIS A 117 4.27 -2.68 -16.14
N PRO A 118 5.24 -1.77 -15.95
CA PRO A 118 6.39 -2.02 -15.07
C PRO A 118 6.03 -2.35 -13.61
N MET A 119 4.94 -1.76 -13.12
CA MET A 119 4.44 -1.96 -11.74
C MET A 119 3.40 -3.09 -11.62
N MET A 120 3.22 -3.90 -12.67
CA MET A 120 2.27 -5.01 -12.64
C MET A 120 2.77 -6.13 -11.72
N HIS A 121 1.89 -6.56 -10.83
CA HIS A 121 2.20 -7.57 -9.82
C HIS A 121 0.94 -8.25 -9.28
N ARG A 122 1.15 -9.31 -8.51
CA ARG A 122 0.09 -10.07 -7.84
C ARG A 122 0.51 -10.43 -6.42
N THR A 123 -0.45 -10.38 -5.51
CA THR A 123 -0.33 -10.85 -4.14
C THR A 123 -1.44 -11.87 -3.87
N GLU A 124 -1.17 -12.87 -3.03
CA GLU A 124 -2.19 -13.85 -2.60
C GLU A 124 -3.01 -13.27 -1.44
N THR A 125 -3.64 -12.13 -1.68
CA THR A 125 -4.39 -11.34 -0.69
C THR A 125 -5.76 -10.95 -1.24
N ILE A 126 -6.67 -10.58 -0.33
CA ILE A 126 -7.80 -9.73 -0.66
C ILE A 126 -7.47 -8.31 -0.18
N ASP A 127 -7.60 -7.33 -1.07
CA ASP A 127 -7.32 -5.94 -0.76
C ASP A 127 -8.59 -5.10 -0.95
N TYR A 128 -8.88 -4.25 0.03
CA TYR A 128 -9.95 -3.26 -0.05
C TYR A 128 -9.31 -1.90 -0.34
N VAL A 129 -9.38 -1.46 -1.59
CA VAL A 129 -8.78 -0.20 -2.03
C VAL A 129 -9.87 0.86 -2.10
N ILE A 130 -9.64 2.00 -1.48
CA ILE A 130 -10.57 3.13 -1.46
C ILE A 130 -9.86 4.33 -2.05
N ILE A 131 -10.43 4.94 -3.08
CA ILE A 131 -9.87 6.17 -3.66
C ILE A 131 -10.25 7.35 -2.77
N LEU A 132 -9.29 7.84 -1.99
CA LEU A 132 -9.51 8.93 -1.03
C LEU A 132 -9.60 10.31 -1.70
N GLU A 133 -8.82 10.52 -2.76
CA GLU A 133 -8.71 11.80 -3.48
C GLU A 133 -8.21 11.54 -4.92
N GLY A 134 -8.69 12.34 -5.87
CA GLY A 134 -8.28 12.27 -7.27
C GLY A 134 -8.87 11.06 -8.01
N GLU A 135 -8.11 10.56 -8.99
CA GLU A 135 -8.47 9.39 -9.79
C GLU A 135 -7.24 8.53 -10.10
N LEU A 136 -7.48 7.24 -10.32
CA LEU A 136 -6.46 6.25 -10.67
C LEU A 136 -7.03 5.27 -11.69
N VAL A 137 -6.19 4.83 -12.63
CA VAL A 137 -6.52 3.74 -13.55
C VAL A 137 -5.97 2.43 -13.00
N MET A 138 -6.85 1.48 -12.72
CA MET A 138 -6.48 0.11 -12.40
C MET A 138 -6.29 -0.68 -13.68
N LEU A 139 -5.09 -1.25 -13.85
CA LEU A 139 -4.77 -2.14 -14.97
C LEU A 139 -4.92 -3.58 -14.49
N LEU A 140 -5.66 -4.40 -15.23
CA LEU A 140 -5.73 -5.86 -15.04
C LEU A 140 -5.00 -6.58 -16.19
N ASP A 141 -5.04 -7.92 -16.22
CA ASP A 141 -4.61 -8.69 -17.40
C ASP A 141 -5.37 -8.25 -18.66
N GLU A 142 -6.69 -8.10 -18.52
CA GLU A 142 -7.58 -7.64 -19.57
C GLU A 142 -8.39 -6.44 -19.10
N GLY A 143 -8.23 -5.31 -19.78
CA GLY A 143 -8.99 -4.08 -19.51
C GLY A 143 -8.40 -3.16 -18.45
N ASP A 144 -8.84 -1.91 -18.54
CA ASP A 144 -8.48 -0.82 -17.63
C ASP A 144 -9.76 -0.28 -17.00
N VAL A 145 -9.72 0.07 -15.72
CA VAL A 145 -10.85 0.68 -15.02
C VAL A 145 -10.40 2.02 -14.45
N LEU A 146 -11.04 3.11 -14.87
CA LEU A 146 -10.88 4.42 -14.24
C LEU A 146 -11.67 4.44 -12.93
N LEU A 147 -10.98 4.74 -11.84
CA LEU A 147 -11.53 4.84 -10.49
C LEU A 147 -11.41 6.28 -10.01
N LYS A 148 -12.45 6.81 -9.39
CA LYS A 148 -12.54 8.18 -8.91
C LYS A 148 -12.72 8.22 -7.40
N GLN A 149 -12.52 9.39 -6.81
CA GLN A 149 -12.74 9.63 -5.39
C GLN A 149 -14.07 9.03 -4.91
N GLY A 150 -14.01 8.23 -3.84
CA GLY A 150 -15.14 7.52 -3.26
C GLY A 150 -15.33 6.09 -3.76
N ASP A 151 -14.70 5.70 -4.88
CA ASP A 151 -14.78 4.33 -5.38
C ASP A 151 -14.05 3.35 -4.47
N VAL A 152 -14.61 2.13 -4.38
CA VAL A 152 -14.07 1.02 -3.60
C VAL A 152 -13.83 -0.17 -4.52
N VAL A 153 -12.60 -0.70 -4.50
CA VAL A 153 -12.22 -1.90 -5.23
C VAL A 153 -12.04 -3.05 -4.24
N ILE A 154 -12.60 -4.20 -4.60
CA ILE A 154 -12.37 -5.47 -3.92
C ILE A 154 -11.39 -6.27 -4.78
N GLN A 155 -10.09 -6.13 -4.52
CA GLN A 155 -9.02 -6.79 -5.28
C GLN A 155 -8.83 -8.22 -4.75
N ARG A 156 -9.20 -9.23 -5.55
CA ARG A 156 -9.24 -10.63 -5.11
C ARG A 156 -8.02 -11.42 -5.60
N GLY A 157 -6.83 -10.95 -5.26
CA GLY A 157 -5.57 -11.59 -5.65
C GLY A 157 -5.36 -11.61 -7.17
N THR A 158 -5.88 -10.60 -7.87
CA THR A 158 -5.77 -10.43 -9.33
C THR A 158 -4.47 -9.73 -9.70
N HIS A 159 -3.91 -10.08 -10.86
CA HIS A 159 -2.73 -9.43 -11.40
C HIS A 159 -3.08 -8.00 -11.82
N HIS A 160 -2.33 -7.01 -11.32
CA HIS A 160 -2.71 -5.62 -11.49
C HIS A 160 -1.57 -4.61 -11.37
N ALA A 161 -1.82 -3.40 -11.87
CA ALA A 161 -1.03 -2.19 -11.62
C ALA A 161 -1.95 -0.99 -11.36
N TRP A 162 -1.40 0.04 -10.73
CA TRP A 162 -2.08 1.32 -10.48
C TRP A 162 -1.34 2.41 -11.26
N SER A 163 -2.05 3.05 -12.18
CA SER A 163 -1.52 4.05 -13.10
C SER A 163 -2.23 5.38 -12.86
N ASN A 164 -1.48 6.42 -12.51
CA ASN A 164 -2.00 7.77 -12.46
C ASN A 164 -1.73 8.45 -13.80
N ARG A 165 -2.78 8.62 -14.60
CA ARG A 165 -2.73 9.25 -15.93
C ARG A 165 -3.24 10.69 -15.93
N SER A 166 -3.50 11.26 -14.74
CA SER A 166 -3.90 12.65 -14.62
C SER A 166 -2.73 13.55 -15.02
N GLY A 167 -2.99 14.56 -15.86
CA GLY A 167 -1.98 15.44 -16.42
C GLY A 167 -2.59 16.34 -17.49
#